data_AF-A0A1Y2DW56-F1
#
_entry.id   AF-A0A1Y2DW56-F1
#
_cell.length_a   1.000
_cell.length_b   1.000
_cell.length_c   1.000
_cell.angle_alpha   90.00
_cell.angle_beta   90.00
_cell.angle_gamma   90.00
#
_symmetry.space_group_name_H-M   'P 1'
#
loop_
_entity.id
_entity.type
_entity.pdbx_description
1 polymer ?
#
loop_
_entity_poly.entity_id
_entity_poly.type
_entity_poly.pdbx_seq_one_letter_code
_entity_poly.pdbx_strand_id
1 'polypeptide(L)' 'MGGLNLEVFKFGMYVMFPIGIMYYFGTNLDERFSVPEFWPKAEQANKVPIDRDEIHAELQRLRARRLYLRDKRLEEEARR' A
#
# COMPACT_ATOMS: atom_id res chain seq x y z
N MET A 1 24.48 33.85 -40.34
CA MET A 1 23.56 32.88 -40.97
C MET A 1 23.84 31.49 -40.41
N GLY A 2 23.20 31.14 -39.29
CA GLY A 2 23.30 29.79 -38.68
C GLY A 2 21.94 29.11 -38.49
N GLY A 3 20.84 29.69 -39.00
CA GLY A 3 19.46 29.33 -38.66
C GLY A 3 19.11 27.87 -38.94
N LEU A 4 19.36 27.39 -40.15
CA LEU A 4 19.04 26.01 -40.56
C LEU A 4 19.81 24.93 -39.76
N ASN A 5 21.10 25.14 -39.49
CA ASN A 5 21.89 24.18 -38.71
C ASN A 5 21.50 24.17 -37.23
N LEU A 6 21.09 25.33 -36.69
CA LEU A 6 20.61 25.43 -35.30
C LEU A 6 19.25 24.74 -35.14
N GLU A 7 18.38 24.84 -36.13
CA GLU A 7 17.07 24.18 -36.14
C GLU A 7 17.19 22.66 -36.21
N VAL A 8 18.10 22.13 -37.04
CA VAL A 8 18.41 20.69 -37.13
C VAL A 8 19.00 20.18 -35.81
N PHE A 9 19.90 20.94 -35.18
CA PHE A 9 20.43 20.59 -33.87
C PHE A 9 19.33 20.57 -32.79
N LYS A 10 18.47 21.59 -32.74
CA LYS A 10 17.34 21.67 -31.80
C LYS A 10 16.38 20.50 -32.00
N PHE A 11 16.05 20.17 -33.25
CA PHE A 11 15.21 19.03 -33.59
C PHE A 11 15.84 17.71 -33.12
N GLY A 12 17.12 17.50 -33.43
CA GLY A 12 17.87 16.32 -32.98
C GLY A 12 17.88 16.19 -31.46
N MET A 13 18.14 17.27 -30.73
CA MET A 13 18.09 17.30 -29.26
C MET A 13 16.69 16.94 -28.74
N TYR A 14 15.63 17.49 -29.31
CA TYR A 14 14.26 17.22 -28.88
C TYR A 14 13.77 15.81 -29.19
N VAL A 15 14.33 15.14 -30.20
CA VAL A 15 14.04 13.74 -30.49
C VAL A 15 14.90 12.81 -29.63
N MET A 16 16.19 13.08 -29.52
CA MET A 16 17.14 12.22 -28.80
C MET A 16 16.94 12.26 -27.29
N PHE A 17 16.55 13.41 -26.72
CA PHE A 17 16.33 13.56 -25.29
C PHE A 17 15.24 12.61 -24.74
N PRO A 18 13.98 12.62 -25.25
CA PRO A 18 12.95 11.71 -24.76
C PRO A 18 13.28 10.25 -25.07
N ILE A 19 13.86 9.94 -26.24
CA ILE A 19 14.26 8.57 -26.60
C ILE A 19 15.34 8.04 -25.64
N GLY A 20 16.34 8.85 -25.32
CA GLY A 20 17.40 8.49 -24.39
C GLY A 20 16.89 8.27 -22.97
N ILE A 21 15.99 9.14 -22.49
CA ILE A 21 15.33 8.98 -21.19
C ILE A 21 14.51 7.70 -21.15
N MET A 22 13.73 7.41 -22.20
CA MET A 22 12.96 6.17 -22.29
C MET A 22 13.84 4.93 -22.37
N TYR A 23 14.97 4.97 -23.07
CA TYR A 23 15.90 3.84 -23.12
C TYR A 23 16.54 3.58 -21.76
N TYR A 24 16.97 4.65 -21.07
CA TYR A 24 17.64 4.55 -19.77
C TYR A 24 16.71 4.11 -18.64
N PHE A 25 15.49 4.67 -18.58
CA PHE A 25 14.54 4.35 -17.52
C PHE A 25 13.55 3.26 -17.91
N GLY A 26 13.05 3.25 -19.14
CA GLY A 26 11.91 2.44 -19.57
C GLY A 26 12.18 0.93 -19.67
N THR A 27 13.44 0.50 -19.72
CA THR A 27 13.78 -0.93 -19.76
C THR A 27 13.87 -1.57 -18.37
N ASN A 28 14.03 -0.77 -17.31
CA ASN A 28 14.23 -1.27 -15.96
C ASN A 28 13.55 -0.39 -14.89
N LEU A 29 12.27 -0.08 -15.09
CA LEU A 29 11.49 0.66 -14.10
C LEU A 29 11.22 -0.18 -12.85
N ASP A 30 10.87 -1.44 -13.04
CA ASP A 30 10.41 -2.32 -11.96
C ASP A 30 11.54 -2.63 -10.96
N GLU A 31 12.75 -2.99 -11.39
CA GLU A 31 13.87 -3.24 -10.48
C GLU A 31 14.38 -1.96 -9.81
N ARG A 32 14.36 -0.82 -10.53
CA ARG A 32 14.90 0.46 -10.02
C ARG A 32 13.97 1.16 -9.03
N PHE A 33 12.66 0.98 -9.18
CA PHE A 33 11.67 1.73 -8.40
C PHE A 33 10.76 0.83 -7.55
N SER A 34 10.86 -0.50 -7.64
CA SER A 34 10.18 -1.37 -6.67
C SER A 34 10.81 -1.20 -5.30
N VAL A 35 9.96 -1.06 -4.30
CA VAL A 35 10.36 -1.08 -2.90
C VAL A 35 10.16 -2.51 -2.40
N PRO A 36 11.24 -3.22 -1.99
CA PRO A 36 11.10 -4.53 -1.38
C PRO A 36 10.19 -4.45 -0.15
N GLU A 37 9.28 -5.40 -0.02
CA GLU A 37 8.34 -5.48 1.11
C GLU A 37 7.43 -4.25 1.30
N PHE A 38 7.14 -3.51 0.21
CA PHE A 38 6.24 -2.35 0.26
C PHE A 38 4.87 -2.66 0.88
N TRP A 39 4.31 -3.84 0.56
CA TRP A 39 3.05 -4.30 1.11
C TRP A 39 3.28 -5.16 2.35
N PRO A 40 2.46 -5.00 3.41
CA PRO A 40 2.48 -5.90 4.56
C PRO A 40 2.35 -7.35 4.10
N LYS A 41 3.15 -8.24 4.67
CA LYS A 41 3.09 -9.67 4.36
C LYS A 41 1.71 -10.19 4.73
N ALA A 42 1.18 -11.16 3.99
CA ALA A 42 -0.13 -11.76 4.29
C ALA A 42 -0.23 -12.31 5.73
N GLU A 43 0.91 -12.68 6.33
CA GLU A 43 1.03 -13.08 7.74
C GLU A 43 0.73 -11.95 8.74
N GLN A 44 0.99 -10.71 8.36
CA GLN A 44 0.75 -9.50 9.15
C GLN A 44 -0.66 -8.95 8.94
N ALA A 45 -1.40 -9.45 7.95
CA ALA A 45 -2.78 -9.09 7.74
C ALA A 45 -3.68 -9.74 8.81
N ASN A 46 -4.75 -9.03 9.18
CA ASN A 46 -5.78 -9.62 10.05
C ASN A 46 -6.36 -10.87 9.38
N LYS A 47 -6.22 -12.02 10.02
CA LYS A 47 -6.82 -13.28 9.59
C LYS A 47 -8.29 -13.28 10.01
N VAL A 48 -9.18 -13.22 9.04
CA VAL A 48 -10.61 -13.38 9.28
C VAL A 48 -10.90 -14.88 9.41
N PRO A 49 -11.62 -15.32 10.45
CA PRO A 49 -12.07 -16.71 10.57
C PRO A 49 -12.85 -17.15 9.33
N ILE A 50 -12.46 -18.28 8.73
CA ILE A 50 -13.09 -18.81 7.51
C ILE A 50 -13.94 -20.05 7.83
N ASP A 51 -13.55 -20.80 8.86
CA ASP A 51 -14.29 -21.98 9.30
C ASP A 51 -15.50 -21.59 10.16
N ARG A 52 -16.62 -22.30 10.00
CA ARG A 52 -17.83 -22.10 10.81
C ARG A 52 -17.54 -22.20 12.30
N ASP A 53 -16.75 -23.19 12.72
CA ASP A 53 -16.50 -23.43 14.13
C ASP A 53 -15.59 -22.33 14.72
N GLU A 54 -14.61 -21.85 13.95
CA GLU A 54 -13.74 -20.71 14.28
C GLU A 54 -14.56 -19.41 14.41
N ILE A 55 -15.50 -19.17 13.48
CA ILE A 55 -16.42 -18.03 13.53
C ILE A 55 -17.26 -18.07 14.81
N HIS A 56 -17.78 -19.24 15.20
CA HIS A 56 -18.59 -19.36 16.42
C HIS A 56 -17.77 -19.09 17.68
N ALA A 57 -16.54 -19.60 17.74
CA ALA A 57 -15.63 -19.36 18.86
C ALA A 57 -15.29 -17.86 19.00
N GLU A 58 -14.93 -17.20 17.90
CA GLU A 58 -14.60 -15.77 17.93
C GLU A 58 -15.84 -14.91 18.27
N LEU A 59 -17.03 -15.30 17.78
CA LEU A 59 -18.28 -14.62 18.14
C LEU A 59 -18.60 -14.75 19.64
N GLN A 60 -18.38 -15.93 20.25
CA GLN A 60 -18.55 -16.13 21.68
C GLN A 60 -17.55 -15.27 22.48
N ARG A 61 -16.28 -15.23 22.06
CA ARG A 61 -15.25 -14.37 22.66
C ARG A 61 -15.65 -12.90 22.63
N LEU A 62 -16.14 -12.41 21.49
CA LEU A 62 -16.59 -11.01 21.33
C LEU A 62 -17.80 -10.70 22.22
N ARG A 63 -18.76 -11.62 22.35
CA ARG A 63 -19.91 -11.48 23.26
C ARG A 63 -19.46 -11.40 24.72
N ALA A 64 -18.57 -12.29 25.15
CA ALA A 64 -18.04 -12.29 26.51
C ALA A 64 -17.29 -10.99 26.82
N ARG A 65 -16.46 -10.51 25.89
CA ARG A 65 -15.75 -9.24 26.03
C ARG A 65 -16.72 -8.06 26.15
N ARG A 66 -17.79 -8.04 25.37
CA ARG A 66 -18.82 -6.99 25.43
C ARG A 66 -19.53 -6.97 26.78
N LEU A 67 -19.91 -8.14 27.32
CA LEU A 67 -20.57 -8.24 28.62
C LEU A 67 -19.64 -7.76 29.75
N TYR A 68 -18.39 -8.24 29.77
CA TYR A 68 -17.39 -7.80 30.75
C TYR A 68 -17.19 -6.27 30.76
N LEU A 69 -17.05 -5.66 29.58
CA LEU A 69 -16.90 -4.21 29.47
C LEU A 69 -18.17 -3.45 29.89
N ARG A 70 -19.35 -4.04 29.68
CA ARG A 70 -20.62 -3.47 30.16
C ARG A 70 -20.67 -3.50 31.68
N ASP A 71 -20.36 -4.63 32.31
CA ASP A 71 -20.42 -4.77 33.76
C ASP A 71 -19.39 -3.87 34.45
N LYS A 72 -18.17 -3.78 33.91
CA LYS A 72 -17.15 -2.80 34.33
C LYS A 72 -17.67 -1.36 34.34
N ARG A 73 -18.36 -0.94 33.28
CA ARG A 73 -18.94 0.42 33.21
C ARG A 73 -20.02 0.64 34.26
N LEU A 74 -20.90 -0.35 34.46
CA LEU A 74 -21.96 -0.27 35.48
C LEU A 74 -21.38 -0.22 36.90
N GLU A 75 -20.31 -0.96 37.19
CA GLU A 75 -19.61 -0.89 38.48
C GLU A 75 -18.90 0.45 38.72
N GLU A 76 -18.40 1.09 37.66
CA GLU A 76 -17.80 2.44 37.74
C GLU A 76 -18.88 3.51 37.95
N GLU A 77 -20.03 3.37 37.27
CA GLU A 77 -21.20 4.24 37.47
C GLU A 77 -21.80 4.10 38.87
N ALA A 78 -21.88 2.87 39.41
CA ALA A 78 -22.40 2.63 40.76
C ALA A 78 -21.44 3.06 41.89
N ARG A 79 -20.16 3.24 41.58
CA ARG A 79 -19.15 3.75 42.54
C ARG A 79 -19.04 5.27 42.56
N ARG A 80 -19.61 5.97 41.58
CA ARG A 80 -19.73 7.44 41.56
C ARG A 80 -20.98 7.89 42.28
#